data_AF-A0A351I2I8-F1
#
_entry.id   AF-A0A351I2I8-F1
#
_cell.length_a   1.000
_cell.length_b   1.000
_cell.length_c   1.000
_cell.angle_alpha   90.00
_cell.angle_beta   90.00
_cell.angle_gamma   90.00
#
_symmetry.space_group_name_H-M   'P 1'
#
loop_
_entity.id
_entity.type
_entity.pdbx_description
1 polymer ?
#
loop_
_entity_poly.entity_id
_entity_poly.type
_entity_poly.pdbx_seq_one_letter_code
_entity_poly.pdbx_strand_id
1 'polypeptide(L)'
;MARNKKTIKTIKTDAPASPPPSQTLSARGKLLLTAGGISVLIGFLVLSRADPMGRNLAASVSPFLILGGYAAIGVGLFLPPSEIEKTIKG
;
A
#
# COMPACT_ATOMS: atom_id res chain seq x y z
N MET A 1 24.42 29.74 53.16
CA MET A 1 24.85 29.45 51.77
C MET A 1 25.25 27.97 51.75
N ALA A 2 24.85 27.04 50.87
CA ALA A 2 24.02 27.02 49.68
C ALA A 2 23.45 25.58 49.52
N ARG A 3 22.30 25.45 48.86
CA ARG A 3 21.59 24.19 48.57
C ARG A 3 22.34 23.40 47.49
N ASN A 4 22.53 22.08 47.63
CA ASN A 4 22.81 21.22 46.47
C ASN A 4 21.83 20.05 46.42
N LYS A 5 20.72 20.31 45.72
CA LYS A 5 19.62 19.39 45.42
C LYS A 5 19.58 19.19 43.91
N LYS A 6 20.57 18.52 43.31
CA LYS A 6 20.64 18.35 41.84
C LYS A 6 21.46 17.13 41.41
N THR A 7 21.01 15.92 41.76
CA THR A 7 21.48 14.69 41.10
C THR A 7 20.35 13.67 40.99
N ILE A 8 19.15 14.13 40.61
CA ILE A 8 18.24 13.29 39.83
C ILE A 8 18.84 13.29 38.43
N LYS A 9 19.84 12.42 38.22
CA LYS A 9 20.24 11.99 36.87
C LYS A 9 19.00 11.32 36.31
N THR A 10 18.26 12.11 35.54
CA THR A 10 17.24 11.65 34.62
C THR A 10 17.89 10.56 33.79
N ILE A 11 17.64 9.31 34.17
CA ILE A 11 17.74 8.18 33.27
C ILE A 11 16.63 8.48 32.26
N LYS A 12 16.96 9.31 31.26
CA LYS A 12 16.31 9.24 29.96
C LYS A 12 16.63 7.82 29.53
N THR A 13 15.72 6.91 29.85
CA THR A 13 15.51 5.69 29.11
C THR A 13 15.66 6.11 27.66
N ASP A 14 16.76 5.67 27.03
CA ASP A 14 16.90 5.65 25.59
C ASP A 14 15.74 4.80 25.10
N ALA A 15 14.58 5.43 24.93
CA ALA A 15 13.50 4.87 24.17
C ALA A 15 14.14 4.56 22.81
N PRO A 16 14.14 3.29 22.36
CA PRO A 16 14.64 2.98 21.04
C PRO A 16 13.93 3.91 20.08
N ALA A 17 14.72 4.64 19.27
CA ALA A 17 14.20 5.56 18.27
C ALA A 17 13.00 4.89 17.60
N SER A 18 11.83 5.55 17.68
CA SER A 18 10.59 5.01 17.15
C SER A 18 10.89 4.47 15.75
N PRO A 19 10.50 3.21 15.45
CA PRO A 19 10.85 2.58 14.18
C PRO A 19 10.51 3.57 13.06
N PRO A 20 11.41 3.73 12.06
CA PRO A 20 11.19 4.68 10.97
C PRO A 20 9.76 4.49 10.50
N PRO A 21 8.97 5.58 10.35
CA PRO A 21 7.54 5.49 10.11
C PRO A 21 7.35 4.45 9.03
N SER A 22 6.80 3.29 9.42
CA SER A 22 6.63 2.14 8.54
C SER A 22 6.08 2.73 7.26
N GLN A 23 6.77 2.58 6.12
CA GLN A 23 6.38 3.21 4.85
C GLN A 23 4.98 2.73 4.53
N THR A 24 4.00 3.46 5.06
CA THR A 24 2.63 2.97 5.15
C THR A 24 2.03 3.44 3.87
N LEU A 25 1.65 2.47 3.05
CA LEU A 25 1.07 2.74 1.75
C LEU A 25 -0.04 3.79 1.89
N SER A 26 0.03 4.84 1.07
CA SER A 26 -0.99 5.90 0.97
C SER A 26 -2.39 5.30 0.93
N ALA A 27 -3.41 5.97 1.47
CA ALA A 27 -4.79 5.45 1.39
C ALA A 27 -5.20 5.15 -0.06
N ARG A 28 -4.77 6.00 -1.01
CA ARG A 28 -4.95 5.78 -2.46
C ARG A 28 -4.15 4.59 -2.97
N GLY A 29 -2.92 4.43 -2.49
CA GLY A 29 -2.08 3.28 -2.84
C GLY A 29 -2.69 1.96 -2.37
N LYS A 30 -3.26 1.92 -1.16
CA LYS A 30 -4.00 0.76 -0.64
C LYS A 30 -5.22 0.44 -1.49
N LEU A 31 -6.00 1.46 -1.87
CA LEU A 31 -7.16 1.29 -2.75
C LEU A 31 -6.76 0.70 -4.10
N LEU A 32 -5.70 1.22 -4.72
CA LEU A 32 -5.22 0.75 -6.02
C LEU A 32 -4.63 -0.67 -5.93
N LEU A 33 -3.94 -0.98 -4.84
CA LEU A 33 -3.43 -2.33 -4.57
C LEU A 33 -4.58 -3.34 -4.42
N THR A 34 -5.61 -3.02 -3.64
CA THR A 34 -6.76 -3.92 -3.44
C THR A 34 -7.61 -4.04 -4.70
N ALA A 35 -7.93 -2.93 -5.36
CA ALA A 35 -8.68 -2.92 -6.60
C ALA A 35 -7.94 -3.67 -7.73
N GLY A 36 -6.63 -3.43 -7.87
CA GLY A 36 -5.80 -4.13 -8.83
C GLY A 36 -5.68 -5.62 -8.54
N GLY A 37 -5.51 -6.00 -7.27
CA GLY A 37 -5.51 -7.40 -6.85
C GLY A 37 -6.81 -8.14 -7.17
N ILE A 38 -7.96 -7.49 -6.89
CA ILE A 38 -9.28 -8.03 -7.26
C ILE A 38 -9.42 -8.13 -8.78
N SER A 39 -8.96 -7.13 -9.54
CA SER A 39 -8.98 -7.16 -11.02
C SER A 39 -8.18 -8.33 -11.58
N VAL A 40 -6.98 -8.61 -11.04
CA VAL A 40 -6.18 -9.77 -11.44
C VAL A 40 -6.92 -11.07 -11.14
N LEU A 41 -7.52 -11.18 -9.95
CA LEU A 41 -8.28 -12.37 -9.56
C LEU A 41 -9.47 -12.62 -10.49
N ILE A 42 -10.24 -11.57 -10.79
CA ILE A 42 -11.36 -11.62 -11.75
C ILE A 42 -10.84 -11.97 -13.15
N GLY A 43 -9.75 -11.34 -13.60
CA GLY A 43 -9.12 -11.64 -14.88
C GLY A 43 -8.72 -13.11 -15.01
N PHE A 44 -8.16 -13.71 -13.95
CA PHE A 44 -7.83 -15.14 -13.90
C PHE A 44 -9.07 -16.04 -13.93
N LEU A 45 -10.14 -15.67 -13.22
CA LEU A 45 -11.41 -16.42 -13.27
C LEU A 45 -12.07 -16.35 -14.65
N VAL A 46 -12.02 -15.19 -15.30
CA VAL A 46 -12.50 -15.01 -16.68
C VAL A 46 -11.64 -15.84 -17.63
N LEU A 47 -10.31 -15.82 -17.48
CA LEU A 47 -9.41 -16.66 -18.27
C LEU A 47 -9.71 -18.16 -18.10
N SER A 48 -10.12 -18.58 -16.90
CA SER A 48 -10.50 -19.98 -16.64
C SER A 48 -11.79 -20.41 -17.37
N ARG A 49 -12.55 -19.45 -17.92
CA ARG A 49 -13.71 -19.67 -18.80
C ARG A 49 -13.36 -19.48 -20.28
N ALA A 50 -12.11 -19.16 -20.61
CA ALA A 50 -11.67 -19.05 -21.99
C ALA A 50 -11.68 -20.43 -22.67
N ASP A 51 -12.18 -20.46 -23.90
CA ASP A 51 -12.07 -21.65 -24.73
C ASP A 51 -10.60 -21.86 -25.14
N PRO A 52 -10.08 -23.10 -25.22
CA PRO A 52 -8.70 -23.37 -25.62
C PRO A 52 -8.33 -22.83 -27.01
N MET A 53 -9.30 -22.63 -27.91
CA MET A 53 -9.08 -22.00 -29.21
C MET A 53 -9.07 -20.46 -29.12
N GLY A 54 -9.33 -19.87 -27.96
CA GLY A 54 -9.31 -18.42 -27.73
C GLY A 54 -10.43 -17.65 -28.44
N ARG A 55 -11.50 -18.34 -28.86
CA ARG A 55 -12.53 -17.76 -29.73
C ARG A 55 -13.63 -16.99 -29.00
N ASN A 56 -13.64 -16.99 -27.67
CA ASN A 56 -14.67 -16.36 -26.87
C ASN A 56 -14.20 -15.03 -26.26
N LEU A 57 -15.15 -14.19 -25.86
CA LEU A 57 -14.85 -12.88 -25.26
C LEU A 57 -14.00 -12.99 -23.99
N ALA A 58 -14.11 -14.08 -23.24
CA ALA A 58 -13.29 -14.32 -22.05
C ALA A 58 -11.79 -14.37 -22.37
N ALA A 59 -11.41 -15.01 -23.49
CA ALA A 59 -10.03 -15.05 -23.98
C ALA A 59 -9.52 -13.66 -24.38
N SER A 60 -10.39 -12.80 -24.93
CA SER A 60 -10.02 -11.45 -25.35
C SER A 60 -9.95 -10.46 -24.18
N VAL A 61 -10.83 -10.58 -23.18
CA VAL A 61 -10.96 -9.58 -22.08
C VAL A 61 -10.02 -9.88 -20.92
N SER A 62 -9.76 -11.15 -20.62
CA SER A 62 -8.90 -11.54 -19.49
C SER A 62 -7.47 -10.98 -19.53
N PRO A 63 -6.76 -10.90 -20.67
CA PRO A 63 -5.40 -10.35 -20.69
C PRO A 63 -5.38 -8.89 -20.26
N PHE A 64 -6.38 -8.10 -20.66
CA PHE A 64 -6.50 -6.70 -20.27
C PHE A 64 -6.88 -6.52 -18.80
N LEU A 65 -7.73 -7.39 -18.24
CA LEU A 65 -8.07 -7.38 -16.80
C LEU A 65 -6.84 -7.68 -15.94
N ILE A 66 -6.05 -8.68 -16.34
CA ILE A 66 -4.84 -9.09 -15.62
C ILE A 66 -3.78 -7.99 -15.75
N LEU A 67 -3.51 -7.52 -16.98
CA LEU A 67 -2.49 -6.50 -17.23
C LEU A 67 -2.87 -5.16 -16.59
N GLY A 68 -4.13 -4.75 -16.70
CA GLY A 68 -4.67 -3.55 -16.06
C GLY A 68 -4.60 -3.64 -14.52
N GLY A 69 -4.87 -4.82 -13.96
CA GLY A 69 -4.72 -5.08 -12.53
C GLY A 69 -3.28 -4.91 -12.05
N TYR A 70 -2.30 -5.46 -12.77
CA TYR A 70 -0.88 -5.25 -12.47
C TYR A 70 -0.45 -3.79 -12.62
N ALA A 71 -0.92 -3.10 -13.67
CA ALA A 71 -0.65 -1.68 -13.84
C ALA A 71 -1.21 -0.84 -12.68
N ALA A 72 -2.45 -1.12 -12.25
CA ALA A 72 -3.07 -0.45 -11.11
C ALA A 72 -2.30 -0.69 -9.80
N ILE A 73 -1.85 -1.93 -9.56
CA ILE A 73 -0.99 -2.26 -8.41
C ILE A 73 0.32 -1.46 -8.48
N GLY A 74 1.00 -1.47 -9.63
CA GLY A 74 2.24 -0.73 -9.83
C GLY A 74 2.04 0.76 -9.54
N VAL A 75 1.04 1.39 -10.14
CA VAL A 75 0.70 2.79 -9.88
C VAL A 75 0.42 3.01 -8.38
N GLY A 76 -0.36 2.14 -7.75
CA GLY A 76 -0.68 2.23 -6.32
C GLY A 76 0.53 2.15 -5.39
N LEU A 77 1.56 1.39 -5.77
CA LEU A 77 2.80 1.29 -5.00
C LEU A 77 3.69 2.53 -5.16
N PHE A 78 3.75 3.10 -6.37
CA PHE A 78 4.57 4.28 -6.66
C PHE A 78 3.85 5.62 -6.39
N LEU A 79 2.54 5.61 -6.13
CA LEU A 79 1.79 6.84 -5.88
C LEU A 79 2.16 7.41 -4.51
N PRO A 80 2.74 8.62 -4.44
CA PRO A 80 3.08 9.23 -3.17
C PRO A 80 1.81 9.52 -2.36
N PRO A 81 1.90 9.51 -1.01
CA PRO A 81 0.80 9.95 -0.16
C PRO A 81 0.41 11.39 -0.52
N SER A 82 -0.85 11.58 -0.88
CA SER A 82 -1.38 12.91 -1.17
C SER A 82 -1.34 13.77 0.09
N GLU A 83 -0.87 15.01 -0.06
CA GLU A 83 -0.65 15.99 1.01
C GLU A 83 -1.88 16.21 1.91
N ILE A 84 -3.08 16.00 1.37
CA ILE A 84 -4.36 16.11 2.08
C ILE A 84 -4.48 15.08 3.23
N GLU A 85 -3.84 13.91 3.14
CA GLU A 85 -3.84 12.91 4.21
C GLU A 85 -2.90 13.31 5.38
N LYS A 86 -1.86 14.12 5.11
CA LYS A 86 -0.95 14.63 6.17
C LYS A 86 -1.64 15.64 7.09
N THR A 87 -2.56 16.46 6.57
CA THR A 87 -3.22 17.52 7.35
C THR A 87 -4.30 17.01 8.30
N ILE A 88 -4.92 15.85 8.04
CA ILE A 88 -6.03 15.33 8.86
C ILE A 88 -5.53 14.45 10.04
N LYS A 89 -4.29 13.96 9.98
CA LYS A 89 -3.66 13.14 11.05
C LYS A 89 -2.56 13.87 11.83
N GLY A 90 -2.33 15.15 11.56
CA GLY A 90 -1.36 16.00 12.26
C GLY A 90 -1.94 16.65 13.50
#